data_AF-A0A8S9Z4A4-F1
#
_entry.id   AF-A0A8S9Z4A4-F1
#
_cell.length_a   1.000
_cell.length_b   1.000
_cell.length_c   1.000
_cell.angle_alpha   90.00
_cell.angle_beta   90.00
_cell.angle_gamma   90.00
#
_symmetry.space_group_name_H-M   'P 1'
#
loop_
_entity.id
_entity.type
_entity.pdbx_description
1 polymer ?
#
loop_
_entity_poly.entity_id
_entity_poly.type
_entity_poly.pdbx_seq_one_letter_code
_entity_poly.pdbx_strand_id
1 'polypeptide(L)'
;MIFDNPGVPDGHVYPSVDLNQSAGILRWPNRSDSKQARKATIYKKVVARSERFRRRLLFSQIFLQKKMNGLNCTDSITPMADLITDIPIPDLKDPDLFDPSCDPENPVSITYLDVSAAHYRIRDGIVHTPCKKSQLSKAFNMNLYLKLDFQQVTGSFKERGARNFLLQLTKEQRRNGVIASSAGNHAQALAYHGKDLGIPVTVIMPTNAPLMKVENCVGHGANVLLKGADMSEASVRIFTKAYALKVGKINNIPYVNGFYIQSEFVLLENCWRCGTLVKRLLLDLKLFLSISHLSALLGRYDHPHILAGQGTVALEIMEQVPDVDAILVPVGGGGLIAGVAVAVKGINPHVKVIGVESDRCAAFGNSMASGKLTHTPCQPTIADGLAVPLVGGNSLHTCLGLVDKMISVDEAYIHRAIVRLLEAEKCVVEGAGATALAAIMAGLLPELEGKTVVPILSGGNIDTTVLGRVIERGLAFEGRMCRFSVIVSDRPGGIAELCCMLRDLGVSIKDIFHERAWLKSSIFSVQVKCVCETRDAAHADQLESTLQKKYDHFLWGPAAI
;
A
#
# COMPACT_ATOMS: atom_id res chain seq x y z
N MET A 1 51.58 27.19 2.51
CA MET A 1 51.40 27.68 3.89
C MET A 1 50.34 26.76 4.51
N ILE A 2 50.64 25.59 5.09
CA ILE A 2 51.45 25.27 6.27
C ILE A 2 51.02 26.07 7.51
N PHE A 3 50.34 25.35 8.44
CA PHE A 3 50.13 25.58 9.89
C PHE A 3 49.37 26.87 10.30
N ASP A 4 48.54 26.97 11.35
CA ASP A 4 48.43 26.23 12.61
C ASP A 4 47.06 26.45 13.27
N ASN A 5 46.68 25.52 14.14
CA ASN A 5 45.62 25.65 15.15
C ASN A 5 46.23 26.26 16.42
N PRO A 6 45.52 27.16 17.14
CA PRO A 6 45.59 27.05 18.59
C PRO A 6 44.29 27.39 19.34
N GLY A 7 44.07 26.66 20.43
CA GLY A 7 43.55 27.27 21.65
C GLY A 7 42.07 27.01 22.00
N VAL A 8 41.83 25.91 22.71
CA VAL A 8 40.75 25.81 23.70
C VAL A 8 41.18 26.58 24.95
N PRO A 9 40.26 27.28 25.64
CA PRO A 9 40.28 27.23 27.09
C PRO A 9 38.90 26.93 27.71
N ASP A 10 38.93 25.95 28.61
CA ASP A 10 38.26 25.83 29.91
C ASP A 10 36.75 26.01 30.06
N GLY A 11 36.13 24.91 30.49
CA GLY A 11 35.58 24.87 31.85
C GLY A 11 34.12 25.24 32.00
N HIS A 12 33.21 24.28 31.81
CA HIS A 12 31.98 24.24 32.60
C HIS A 12 31.62 22.81 33.01
N VAL A 13 31.76 22.59 34.31
CA VAL A 13 31.24 21.50 35.11
C VAL A 13 29.73 21.40 34.93
N TYR A 14 29.22 20.26 34.48
CA TYR A 14 27.79 19.94 34.57
C TYR A 14 27.46 19.53 36.02
N PRO A 15 26.55 20.21 36.75
CA PRO A 15 26.01 19.63 37.96
C PRO A 15 24.98 18.57 37.59
N SER A 16 25.23 17.35 38.07
CA SER A 16 24.22 16.31 38.26
C SER A 16 23.05 16.88 39.08
N VAL A 17 21.84 16.91 38.51
CA VAL A 17 20.64 17.20 39.30
C VAL A 17 19.94 15.90 39.63
N ASP A 18 20.00 15.61 40.93
CA ASP A 18 19.39 14.51 41.64
C ASP A 18 17.86 14.62 41.61
N LEU A 19 17.20 13.52 41.23
CA LEU A 19 15.75 13.34 41.29
C LEU A 19 15.37 12.96 42.72
N ASN A 20 15.09 13.95 43.57
CA ASN A 20 14.16 13.90 44.70
C ASN A 20 14.50 15.00 45.69
N GLN A 21 13.75 16.12 45.70
CA GLN A 21 13.36 16.78 46.95
C GLN A 21 12.38 17.95 46.73
N SER A 22 11.32 17.89 47.56
CA SER A 22 10.51 18.98 48.09
C SER A 22 9.54 19.74 47.17
N ALA A 23 8.26 19.44 47.38
CA ALA A 23 7.16 20.38 47.30
C ALA A 23 7.52 21.74 47.92
N GLY A 24 7.48 22.80 47.11
CA GLY A 24 7.74 24.17 47.53
C GLY A 24 6.94 25.14 46.66
N ILE A 25 6.08 25.91 47.33
CA ILE A 25 5.12 26.86 46.79
C ILE A 25 5.81 27.94 45.94
N LEU A 26 5.57 27.95 44.63
CA LEU A 26 5.99 29.05 43.74
C LEU A 26 4.88 30.12 43.70
N ARG A 27 5.11 31.23 44.43
CA ARG A 27 4.34 32.47 44.31
C ARG A 27 4.50 33.04 42.89
N TRP A 28 3.38 33.31 42.22
CA TRP A 28 3.34 34.00 40.94
C TRP A 28 3.39 35.53 41.14
N PRO A 29 4.22 36.27 40.40
CA PRO A 29 4.16 37.72 40.40
C PRO A 29 2.94 38.22 39.59
N ASN A 30 2.38 39.33 40.08
CA ASN A 30 1.15 39.95 39.60
C ASN A 30 1.28 40.57 38.19
N ARG A 31 0.24 40.30 37.37
CA ARG A 31 -0.30 41.06 36.21
C ARG A 31 0.67 41.46 35.08
N SER A 32 0.56 40.78 33.93
CA SER A 32 -0.15 41.28 32.73
C SER A 32 0.27 40.49 31.48
N ASP A 33 -0.27 39.28 31.29
CA ASP A 33 -0.15 38.64 29.97
C ASP A 33 -1.35 37.76 29.63
N SER A 34 -2.42 38.43 29.16
CA SER A 34 -3.69 37.80 28.74
C SER A 34 -3.51 36.79 27.60
N LYS A 35 -2.38 36.84 26.87
CA LYS A 35 -2.02 35.88 25.82
C LYS A 35 -1.50 34.54 26.38
N GLN A 36 -0.74 34.54 27.48
CA GLN A 36 -0.25 33.30 28.09
C GLN A 36 -1.36 32.53 28.81
N ALA A 37 -2.27 33.24 29.50
CA ALA A 37 -3.45 32.63 30.12
C ALA A 37 -4.40 32.01 29.08
N ARG A 38 -4.56 32.65 27.90
CA ARG A 38 -5.31 32.07 26.76
C ARG A 38 -4.63 30.81 26.21
N LYS A 39 -3.31 30.80 26.03
CA LYS A 39 -2.57 29.61 25.57
C LYS A 39 -2.67 28.44 26.56
N ALA A 40 -2.55 28.69 27.86
CA ALA A 40 -2.71 27.67 28.90
C ALA A 40 -4.14 27.10 28.94
N THR A 41 -5.15 27.93 28.71
CA THR A 41 -6.57 27.50 28.65
C THR A 41 -6.85 26.65 27.41
N ILE A 42 -6.29 27.04 26.25
CA ILE A 42 -6.38 26.25 25.01
C ILE A 42 -5.67 24.90 25.19
N TYR A 43 -4.47 24.90 25.79
CA TYR A 43 -3.72 23.68 26.08
C TYR A 43 -4.49 22.72 26.99
N LYS A 44 -5.05 23.21 28.10
CA LYS A 44 -5.91 22.40 28.99
C LYS A 44 -7.15 21.85 28.28
N LYS A 45 -7.77 22.64 27.40
CA LYS A 45 -8.93 22.19 26.60
C LYS A 45 -8.56 21.13 25.55
N VAL A 46 -7.39 21.24 24.92
CA VAL A 46 -6.88 20.26 23.94
C VAL A 46 -6.53 18.94 24.64
N VAL A 47 -5.85 18.99 25.79
CA VAL A 47 -5.52 17.81 26.59
C VAL A 47 -6.78 17.12 27.12
N ALA A 48 -7.75 17.88 27.64
CA ALA A 48 -9.02 17.30 28.12
C ALA A 48 -9.90 16.72 26.99
N ARG A 49 -9.71 17.19 25.74
CA ARG A 49 -10.40 16.65 24.55
C ARG A 49 -9.69 15.39 24.03
N SER A 50 -8.35 15.33 24.11
CA SER A 50 -7.59 14.12 23.78
C SER A 50 -7.84 13.01 24.80
N GLU A 51 -7.94 13.30 26.10
CA GLU A 51 -8.28 12.30 27.11
C GLU A 51 -9.70 11.73 26.95
N ARG A 52 -10.68 12.57 26.58
CA ARG A 52 -12.04 12.11 26.28
C ARG A 52 -12.09 11.25 25.02
N PHE A 53 -11.30 11.57 24.01
CA PHE A 53 -11.15 10.75 22.81
C PHE A 53 -10.47 9.41 23.14
N ARG A 54 -9.43 9.44 23.98
CA ARG A 54 -8.70 8.25 24.48
C ARG A 54 -9.61 7.32 25.27
N ARG A 55 -10.47 7.85 26.16
CA ARG A 55 -11.47 7.06 26.90
C ARG A 55 -12.54 6.43 26.01
N ARG A 56 -12.97 7.12 24.94
CA ARG A 56 -13.91 6.56 23.95
C ARG A 56 -13.28 5.44 23.11
N LEU A 57 -12.02 5.60 22.72
CA LEU A 57 -11.24 4.53 22.08
C LEU A 57 -11.06 3.33 23.00
N LEU A 58 -10.75 3.56 24.28
CA LEU A 58 -10.61 2.50 25.29
C LEU A 58 -11.91 1.72 25.50
N PHE A 59 -13.06 2.41 25.48
CA PHE A 59 -14.38 1.75 25.59
C PHE A 59 -14.72 0.92 24.34
N SER A 60 -14.39 1.42 23.14
CA SER A 60 -14.51 0.65 21.90
C SER A 60 -13.57 -0.57 21.90
N GLN A 61 -12.36 -0.42 22.45
CA GLN A 61 -11.38 -1.50 22.62
C GLN A 61 -11.86 -2.59 23.58
N ILE A 62 -12.41 -2.23 24.74
CA ILE A 62 -12.96 -3.23 25.69
C ILE A 62 -14.14 -3.99 25.05
N PHE A 63 -14.95 -3.31 24.24
CA PHE A 63 -16.04 -3.94 23.50
C PHE A 63 -15.55 -4.90 22.42
N LEU A 64 -14.55 -4.50 21.62
CA LEU A 64 -13.88 -5.35 20.61
C LEU A 64 -13.19 -6.55 21.26
N GLN A 65 -12.48 -6.36 22.36
CA GLN A 65 -11.75 -7.41 23.06
C GLN A 65 -12.70 -8.41 23.74
N LYS A 66 -13.85 -7.95 24.28
CA LYS A 66 -14.92 -8.84 24.75
C LYS A 66 -15.59 -9.61 23.61
N LYS A 67 -15.75 -9.00 22.43
CA LYS A 67 -16.31 -9.68 21.25
C LYS A 67 -15.33 -10.69 20.65
N MET A 68 -14.02 -10.40 20.71
CA MET A 68 -12.95 -11.30 20.29
C MET A 68 -12.74 -12.47 21.26
N ASN A 69 -12.84 -12.26 22.58
CA ASN A 69 -12.80 -13.36 23.56
C ASN A 69 -14.03 -14.28 23.47
N GLY A 70 -15.09 -13.87 22.75
CA GLY A 70 -16.23 -14.72 22.42
C GLY A 70 -16.05 -15.56 21.15
N LEU A 71 -15.02 -15.28 20.33
CA LEU A 71 -14.61 -16.11 19.21
C LEU A 71 -13.68 -17.22 19.72
N ASN A 72 -14.23 -18.15 20.51
CA ASN A 72 -13.56 -19.42 20.79
C ASN A 72 -13.47 -20.22 19.49
N CYS A 73 -12.37 -20.03 18.75
CA CYS A 73 -11.89 -20.98 17.76
C CYS A 73 -11.34 -22.20 18.52
N THR A 74 -12.21 -23.09 19.00
CA THR A 74 -11.78 -24.29 19.75
C THR A 74 -12.02 -25.61 19.04
N ASP A 75 -12.41 -25.62 17.77
CA ASP A 75 -12.54 -26.86 17.02
C ASP A 75 -11.76 -26.78 15.70
N SER A 76 -10.66 -27.55 15.63
CA SER A 76 -9.70 -27.75 14.51
C SER A 76 -8.36 -26.99 14.52
N ILE A 77 -7.77 -26.72 15.69
CA ILE A 77 -6.37 -26.25 15.79
C ILE A 77 -5.44 -27.45 16.00
N THR A 78 -4.53 -27.68 15.05
CA THR A 78 -3.35 -28.55 15.23
C THR A 78 -2.61 -28.12 16.51
N PRO A 79 -2.27 -29.01 17.45
CA PRO A 79 -1.78 -28.61 18.77
C PRO A 79 -0.56 -27.70 18.64
N MET A 80 -0.60 -26.53 19.30
CA MET A 80 0.54 -25.61 19.38
C MET A 80 1.78 -26.32 19.91
N ALA A 81 2.94 -26.07 19.30
CA ALA A 81 4.13 -25.88 20.10
C ALA A 81 3.99 -24.49 20.74
N ASP A 82 4.08 -24.40 22.07
CA ASP A 82 4.02 -23.15 22.82
C ASP A 82 5.12 -22.19 22.33
N LEU A 83 4.77 -21.31 21.39
CA LEU A 83 5.71 -20.32 20.89
C LEU A 83 6.02 -19.32 21.99
N ILE A 84 7.30 -19.11 22.26
CA ILE A 84 7.75 -18.04 23.15
C ILE A 84 7.51 -16.71 22.45
N THR A 85 6.40 -16.06 22.79
CA THR A 85 6.00 -14.77 22.23
C THR A 85 6.15 -13.61 23.22
N ASP A 86 6.25 -13.89 24.51
CA ASP A 86 6.43 -12.84 25.53
C ASP A 86 7.90 -12.44 25.63
N ILE A 87 8.31 -11.64 24.65
CA ILE A 87 9.66 -11.09 24.52
C ILE A 87 9.64 -9.56 24.69
N PRO A 88 10.71 -8.96 25.24
CA PRO A 88 10.83 -7.51 25.30
C PRO A 88 10.87 -6.90 23.89
N ILE A 89 10.63 -5.59 23.80
CA ILE A 89 10.75 -4.85 22.54
C ILE A 89 12.18 -5.07 21.98
N PRO A 90 12.32 -5.63 20.76
CA PRO A 90 13.65 -5.92 20.22
C PRO A 90 14.47 -4.64 20.00
N ASP A 91 15.75 -4.69 20.35
CA ASP A 91 16.71 -3.67 19.93
C ASP A 91 16.95 -3.82 18.41
N LEU A 92 16.80 -2.74 17.64
CA LEU A 92 17.00 -2.76 16.19
C LEU A 92 18.46 -3.03 15.78
N LYS A 93 19.39 -2.96 16.73
CA LYS A 93 20.80 -3.31 16.55
C LYS A 93 21.13 -4.77 16.86
N ASP A 94 20.14 -5.54 17.27
CA ASP A 94 20.33 -6.94 17.62
C ASP A 94 20.78 -7.74 16.39
N PRO A 95 21.96 -8.40 16.44
CA PRO A 95 22.48 -9.19 15.31
C PRO A 95 21.55 -10.34 14.92
N ASP A 96 20.67 -10.80 15.81
CA ASP A 96 19.68 -11.84 15.50
C ASP A 96 18.63 -11.38 14.46
N LEU A 97 18.51 -10.08 14.21
CA LEU A 97 17.62 -9.51 13.19
C LEU A 97 18.22 -9.59 11.77
N PHE A 98 19.45 -10.08 11.63
CA PHE A 98 20.11 -10.24 10.35
C PHE A 98 19.65 -11.53 9.64
N ASP A 99 19.11 -11.37 8.42
CA ASP A 99 18.92 -12.47 7.47
C ASP A 99 20.01 -12.38 6.38
N PRO A 100 20.95 -13.35 6.31
CA PRO A 100 21.98 -13.40 5.27
C PRO A 100 21.40 -13.50 3.86
N SER A 101 20.21 -14.08 3.69
CA SER A 101 19.58 -14.31 2.39
C SER A 101 18.99 -13.03 1.78
N CYS A 102 18.92 -11.95 2.57
CA CYS A 102 18.39 -10.66 2.15
C CYS A 102 19.39 -9.53 2.42
N ASP A 103 20.69 -9.83 2.40
CA ASP A 103 21.73 -8.85 2.69
C ASP A 103 21.98 -7.89 1.52
N PRO A 104 21.67 -6.58 1.65
CA PRO A 104 21.83 -5.63 0.55
C PRO A 104 23.28 -5.40 0.13
N GLU A 105 24.23 -5.66 1.03
CA GLU A 105 25.67 -5.52 0.77
C GLU A 105 26.23 -6.74 0.01
N ASN A 106 25.57 -7.90 0.11
CA ASN A 106 25.95 -9.14 -0.55
C ASN A 106 24.73 -9.74 -1.28
N PRO A 107 24.20 -9.06 -2.32
CA PRO A 107 22.99 -9.50 -2.99
C PRO A 107 23.23 -10.81 -3.76
N VAL A 108 22.22 -11.68 -3.72
CA VAL A 108 22.20 -12.97 -4.43
C VAL A 108 21.30 -12.84 -5.65
N SER A 109 21.88 -12.98 -6.85
CA SER A 109 21.10 -13.06 -8.09
C SER A 109 20.47 -14.44 -8.26
N ILE A 110 19.23 -14.47 -8.73
CA ILE A 110 18.59 -15.72 -9.16
C ILE A 110 18.87 -15.98 -10.65
N THR A 111 18.89 -17.25 -11.03
CA THR A 111 19.14 -17.70 -12.40
C THR A 111 17.90 -18.34 -13.03
N TYR A 112 17.94 -18.56 -14.35
CA TYR A 112 16.88 -19.26 -15.06
C TYR A 112 16.62 -20.66 -14.48
N LEU A 113 17.68 -21.36 -14.07
CA LEU A 113 17.59 -22.68 -13.46
C LEU A 113 16.83 -22.65 -12.14
N ASP A 114 17.01 -21.60 -11.33
CA ASP A 114 16.26 -21.45 -10.07
C ASP A 114 14.76 -21.31 -10.33
N VAL A 115 14.38 -20.54 -11.35
CA VAL A 115 12.97 -20.37 -11.74
C VAL A 115 12.40 -21.66 -12.33
N SER A 116 13.16 -22.35 -13.20
CA SER A 116 12.75 -23.63 -13.79
C SER A 116 12.56 -24.70 -12.71
N ALA A 117 13.49 -24.81 -11.77
CA ALA A 117 13.37 -25.72 -10.62
C ALA A 117 12.19 -25.34 -9.72
N ALA A 118 11.94 -24.05 -9.50
CA ALA A 118 10.76 -23.59 -8.77
C ALA A 118 9.45 -23.99 -9.46
N HIS A 119 9.37 -23.84 -10.79
CA HIS A 119 8.19 -24.22 -11.56
C HIS A 119 7.89 -25.72 -11.44
N TYR A 120 8.91 -26.58 -11.60
CA TYR A 120 8.75 -28.01 -11.38
C TYR A 120 8.30 -28.34 -9.95
N ARG A 121 8.88 -27.66 -8.95
CA ARG A 121 8.59 -27.91 -7.52
C ARG A 121 7.16 -27.56 -7.15
N ILE A 122 6.59 -26.49 -7.70
CA ILE A 122 5.28 -25.96 -7.29
C ILE A 122 4.11 -26.41 -8.18
N ARG A 123 4.38 -27.06 -9.33
CA ARG A 123 3.39 -27.41 -10.36
C ARG A 123 2.13 -28.11 -9.84
N ASP A 124 2.27 -28.97 -8.81
CA ASP A 124 1.19 -29.80 -8.31
C ASP A 124 0.31 -29.08 -7.26
N GLY A 125 0.61 -27.83 -6.92
CA GLY A 125 -0.22 -27.07 -5.98
C GLY A 125 -0.21 -25.56 -6.17
N ILE A 126 0.06 -25.12 -7.40
CA ILE A 126 -0.21 -23.77 -7.89
C ILE A 126 -1.15 -23.89 -9.08
N VAL A 127 -2.17 -23.04 -9.14
CA VAL A 127 -3.10 -23.03 -10.26
C VAL A 127 -2.37 -22.51 -11.50
N HIS A 128 -2.45 -23.24 -12.61
CA HIS A 128 -1.96 -22.75 -13.89
C HIS A 128 -2.94 -21.70 -14.44
N THR A 129 -2.68 -20.43 -14.12
CA THR A 129 -3.62 -19.34 -14.42
C THR A 129 -3.71 -19.08 -15.92
N PRO A 130 -4.89 -18.72 -16.45
CA PRO A 130 -5.03 -18.41 -17.87
C PRO A 130 -4.26 -17.16 -18.29
N CYS A 131 -3.74 -17.16 -19.52
CA CYS A 131 -3.29 -16.00 -20.27
C CYS A 131 -4.26 -15.78 -21.45
N LYS A 132 -5.32 -14.99 -21.22
CA LYS A 132 -6.45 -14.88 -22.16
C LYS A 132 -6.31 -13.66 -23.05
N LYS A 133 -6.65 -13.80 -24.34
CA LYS A 133 -6.74 -12.65 -25.25
C LYS A 133 -7.80 -11.67 -24.75
N SER A 134 -7.41 -10.40 -24.60
CA SER A 134 -8.26 -9.31 -24.10
C SER A 134 -9.20 -8.79 -25.18
N GLN A 135 -10.42 -8.45 -24.80
CA GLN A 135 -11.36 -7.70 -25.63
C GLN A 135 -10.85 -6.28 -25.94
N LEU A 136 -9.94 -5.77 -25.12
CA LEU A 136 -9.31 -4.45 -25.29
C LEU A 136 -8.26 -4.41 -26.40
N SER A 137 -7.89 -5.56 -26.99
CA SER A 137 -6.88 -5.63 -28.06
C SER A 137 -7.15 -4.63 -29.20
N LYS A 138 -8.40 -4.57 -29.67
CA LYS A 138 -8.80 -3.65 -30.74
C LYS A 138 -8.71 -2.17 -30.33
N ALA A 139 -9.01 -1.86 -29.08
CA ALA A 139 -9.04 -0.48 -28.59
C ALA A 139 -7.65 0.16 -28.52
N PHE A 140 -6.61 -0.65 -28.32
CA PHE A 140 -5.22 -0.18 -28.20
C PHE A 140 -4.36 -0.55 -29.41
N ASN A 141 -4.95 -1.13 -30.47
CA ASN A 141 -4.22 -1.65 -31.62
C ASN A 141 -3.03 -2.55 -31.22
N MET A 142 -3.24 -3.44 -30.25
CA MET A 142 -2.24 -4.38 -29.73
C MET A 142 -2.88 -5.76 -29.59
N ASN A 143 -2.13 -6.84 -29.81
CA ASN A 143 -2.57 -8.19 -29.47
C ASN A 143 -2.39 -8.41 -27.96
N LEU A 144 -3.36 -7.97 -27.16
CA LEU A 144 -3.28 -8.00 -25.70
C LEU A 144 -3.70 -9.37 -25.16
N TYR A 145 -2.88 -9.96 -24.30
CA TYR A 145 -3.18 -11.16 -23.54
C TYR A 145 -3.01 -10.90 -22.04
N LEU A 146 -4.05 -11.09 -21.24
CA LEU A 146 -4.03 -10.81 -19.80
C LEU A 146 -3.62 -12.07 -19.05
N LYS A 147 -2.51 -12.03 -18.31
CA LYS A 147 -2.14 -13.11 -17.39
C LYS A 147 -2.88 -12.92 -16.07
N LEU A 148 -3.83 -13.82 -15.77
CA LEU A 148 -4.82 -13.66 -14.71
C LEU A 148 -4.33 -14.21 -13.35
N ASP A 149 -3.21 -13.72 -12.84
CA ASP A 149 -2.64 -14.20 -11.57
C ASP A 149 -3.47 -13.82 -10.32
N PHE A 150 -4.41 -12.90 -10.45
CA PHE A 150 -5.45 -12.69 -9.43
C PHE A 150 -6.40 -13.89 -9.25
N GLN A 151 -6.39 -14.87 -10.17
CA GLN A 151 -7.19 -16.10 -10.06
C GLN A 151 -6.50 -17.23 -9.29
N GLN A 152 -5.32 -16.99 -8.73
CA GLN A 152 -4.77 -17.88 -7.70
C GLN A 152 -5.71 -17.94 -6.49
N VAL A 153 -5.63 -18.99 -5.67
CA VAL A 153 -6.64 -19.29 -4.64
C VAL A 153 -6.79 -18.19 -3.59
N THR A 154 -5.67 -17.58 -3.21
CA THR A 154 -5.52 -16.45 -2.28
C THR A 154 -5.65 -15.10 -2.99
N GLY A 155 -5.94 -15.08 -4.30
CA GLY A 155 -6.21 -13.87 -5.07
C GLY A 155 -4.97 -13.14 -5.60
N SER A 156 -3.77 -13.75 -5.60
CA SER A 156 -2.57 -13.11 -6.17
C SER A 156 -1.42 -14.06 -6.52
N PHE A 157 -0.46 -13.57 -7.29
CA PHE A 157 0.78 -14.29 -7.65
C PHE A 157 1.64 -14.75 -6.46
N LYS A 158 1.46 -14.18 -5.25
CA LYS A 158 2.35 -14.41 -4.09
C LYS A 158 2.44 -15.87 -3.67
N GLU A 159 1.43 -16.66 -4.00
CA GLU A 159 1.38 -18.12 -3.85
C GLU A 159 2.61 -18.83 -4.40
N ARG A 160 3.05 -18.43 -5.60
CA ARG A 160 4.14 -19.10 -6.32
C ARG A 160 5.43 -19.09 -5.51
N GLY A 161 5.85 -17.90 -5.07
CA GLY A 161 7.00 -17.73 -4.19
C GLY A 161 6.80 -18.39 -2.81
N ALA A 162 5.64 -18.18 -2.18
CA ALA A 162 5.36 -18.74 -0.86
C ALA A 162 5.48 -20.28 -0.86
N ARG A 163 4.80 -20.96 -1.79
CA ARG A 163 4.88 -22.41 -1.93
C ARG A 163 6.29 -22.88 -2.27
N ASN A 164 7.00 -22.17 -3.15
CA ASN A 164 8.38 -22.51 -3.50
C ASN A 164 9.33 -22.46 -2.30
N PHE A 165 9.17 -21.46 -1.43
CA PHE A 165 9.95 -21.35 -0.20
C PHE A 165 9.60 -22.48 0.78
N LEU A 166 8.32 -22.70 1.05
CA LEU A 166 7.85 -23.73 1.99
C LEU A 166 8.32 -25.13 1.60
N LEU A 167 8.31 -25.45 0.30
CA LEU A 167 8.76 -26.75 -0.21
C LEU A 167 10.28 -26.96 -0.12
N GLN A 168 11.07 -25.91 0.13
CA GLN A 168 12.52 -26.00 0.31
C GLN A 168 12.95 -26.07 1.77
N LEU A 169 12.00 -25.95 2.72
CA LEU A 169 12.28 -26.12 4.14
C LEU A 169 12.74 -27.54 4.46
N THR A 170 13.69 -27.65 5.39
CA THR A 170 14.13 -28.95 5.93
C THR A 170 13.01 -29.62 6.73
N LYS A 171 13.12 -30.94 6.97
CA LYS A 171 12.14 -31.67 7.80
C LYS A 171 12.00 -31.11 9.21
N GLU A 172 13.06 -30.52 9.75
CA GLU A 172 13.03 -29.85 11.06
C GLU A 172 12.27 -28.52 10.98
N GLN A 173 12.64 -27.66 10.02
CA GLN A 173 11.97 -26.37 9.82
C GLN A 173 10.48 -26.54 9.53
N ARG A 174 10.09 -27.53 8.70
CA ARG A 174 8.66 -27.81 8.42
C ARG A 174 7.89 -28.19 9.67
N ARG A 175 8.50 -28.93 10.61
CA ARG A 175 7.87 -29.32 11.88
C ARG A 175 7.73 -28.11 12.81
N ASN A 176 8.73 -27.25 12.86
CA ASN A 176 8.71 -26.05 13.71
C ASN A 176 7.78 -24.97 13.13
N GLY A 177 7.55 -24.97 11.82
CA GLY A 177 6.71 -24.01 11.12
C GLY A 177 7.51 -22.86 10.51
N VAL A 178 6.81 -21.78 10.15
CA VAL A 178 7.40 -20.54 9.65
C VAL A 178 6.76 -19.33 10.30
N ILE A 179 7.47 -18.20 10.30
CA ILE A 179 6.93 -16.92 10.79
C ILE A 179 7.12 -15.82 9.74
N ALA A 180 6.13 -14.94 9.59
CA ALA A 180 6.23 -13.77 8.72
C ALA A 180 5.59 -12.55 9.40
N SER A 181 5.98 -11.35 9.00
CA SER A 181 5.24 -10.14 9.32
C SER A 181 4.70 -9.52 8.03
N SER A 182 3.38 -9.60 7.87
CA SER A 182 2.66 -9.06 6.71
C SER A 182 1.16 -9.09 7.01
N ALA A 183 0.43 -8.09 6.55
CA ALA A 183 -1.04 -8.08 6.60
C ALA A 183 -1.63 -8.10 5.17
N GLY A 184 -0.88 -8.61 4.18
CA GLY A 184 -1.27 -8.55 2.76
C GLY A 184 -1.21 -9.88 2.03
N ASN A 185 -1.13 -9.81 0.71
CA ASN A 185 -1.13 -10.95 -0.22
C ASN A 185 -0.08 -12.02 0.11
N HIS A 186 1.08 -11.63 0.66
CA HIS A 186 2.10 -12.58 1.07
C HIS A 186 1.71 -13.42 2.30
N ALA A 187 1.08 -12.81 3.32
CA ALA A 187 0.61 -13.53 4.49
C ALA A 187 -0.47 -14.55 4.13
N GLN A 188 -1.43 -14.16 3.27
CA GLN A 188 -2.50 -15.04 2.80
C GLN A 188 -1.93 -16.25 2.04
N ALA A 189 -0.99 -16.01 1.11
CA ALA A 189 -0.30 -17.06 0.38
C ALA A 189 0.46 -18.04 1.29
N LEU A 190 1.19 -17.52 2.29
CA LEU A 190 1.88 -18.36 3.27
C LEU A 190 0.91 -19.18 4.11
N ALA A 191 -0.13 -18.54 4.66
CA ALA A 191 -1.15 -19.20 5.47
C ALA A 191 -1.79 -20.37 4.71
N TYR A 192 -2.25 -20.10 3.49
CA TYR A 192 -2.93 -21.08 2.65
C TYR A 192 -2.03 -22.28 2.31
N HIS A 193 -0.83 -22.02 1.78
CA HIS A 193 0.10 -23.11 1.42
C HIS A 193 0.74 -23.79 2.62
N GLY A 194 0.91 -23.09 3.74
CA GLY A 194 1.35 -23.71 4.98
C GLY A 194 0.34 -24.73 5.46
N LYS A 195 -0.95 -24.36 5.50
CA LYS A 195 -2.04 -25.29 5.82
C LYS A 195 -2.09 -26.48 4.85
N ASP A 196 -2.03 -26.23 3.55
CA ASP A 196 -2.02 -27.27 2.52
C ASP A 196 -0.85 -28.27 2.69
N LEU A 197 0.32 -27.77 3.07
CA LEU A 197 1.54 -28.58 3.27
C LEU A 197 1.70 -29.13 4.69
N GLY A 198 0.77 -28.85 5.61
CA GLY A 198 0.86 -29.23 7.02
C GLY A 198 1.99 -28.54 7.78
N ILE A 199 2.41 -27.34 7.36
CA ILE A 199 3.46 -26.52 7.97
C ILE A 199 2.79 -25.42 8.78
N PRO A 200 3.01 -25.33 10.11
CA PRO A 200 2.48 -24.24 10.93
C PRO A 200 2.96 -22.87 10.43
N VAL A 201 2.04 -21.90 10.32
CA VAL A 201 2.36 -20.53 9.88
C VAL A 201 1.95 -19.55 10.96
N THR A 202 2.89 -18.75 11.42
CA THR A 202 2.63 -17.63 12.33
C THR A 202 2.77 -16.31 11.59
N VAL A 203 1.76 -15.45 11.67
CA VAL A 203 1.78 -14.13 11.03
C VAL A 203 1.69 -13.05 12.10
N ILE A 204 2.71 -12.21 12.18
CA ILE A 204 2.68 -11.01 13.02
C ILE A 204 2.03 -9.88 12.22
N MET A 205 0.98 -9.29 12.77
CA MET A 205 0.27 -8.17 12.17
C MET A 205 0.18 -7.00 13.16
N PRO A 206 0.03 -5.76 12.66
CA PRO A 206 -0.21 -4.63 13.53
C PRO A 206 -1.62 -4.71 14.16
N THR A 207 -1.80 -4.20 15.38
CA THR A 207 -3.11 -4.23 16.08
C THR A 207 -4.22 -3.45 15.38
N ASN A 208 -3.86 -2.50 14.50
CA ASN A 208 -4.80 -1.74 13.68
C ASN A 208 -5.00 -2.35 12.27
N ALA A 209 -4.47 -3.55 12.01
CA ALA A 209 -4.70 -4.23 10.73
C ALA A 209 -6.20 -4.34 10.45
N PRO A 210 -6.65 -4.09 9.20
CA PRO A 210 -8.05 -4.29 8.83
C PRO A 210 -8.52 -5.70 9.18
N LEU A 211 -9.69 -5.82 9.82
CA LEU A 211 -10.20 -7.10 10.33
C LEU A 211 -10.28 -8.18 9.24
N MET A 212 -10.73 -7.82 8.03
CA MET A 212 -10.79 -8.73 6.89
C MET A 212 -9.42 -9.38 6.57
N LYS A 213 -8.32 -8.63 6.68
CA LYS A 213 -6.96 -9.16 6.42
C LYS A 213 -6.51 -10.15 7.50
N VAL A 214 -6.91 -9.90 8.74
CA VAL A 214 -6.70 -10.82 9.86
C VAL A 214 -7.53 -12.09 9.67
N GLU A 215 -8.83 -11.92 9.41
CA GLU A 215 -9.80 -13.01 9.20
C GLU A 215 -9.40 -13.91 8.03
N ASN A 216 -8.93 -13.36 6.92
CA ASN A 216 -8.45 -14.16 5.79
C ASN A 216 -7.27 -15.05 6.18
N CYS A 217 -6.27 -14.52 6.91
CA CYS A 217 -5.11 -15.31 7.33
C CYS A 217 -5.51 -16.39 8.36
N VAL A 218 -6.39 -16.06 9.30
CA VAL A 218 -6.94 -17.03 10.27
C VAL A 218 -7.76 -18.11 9.56
N GLY A 219 -8.61 -17.74 8.59
CA GLY A 219 -9.40 -18.68 7.79
C GLY A 219 -8.53 -19.62 6.95
N HIS A 220 -7.35 -19.16 6.52
CA HIS A 220 -6.33 -19.98 5.89
C HIS A 220 -5.48 -20.81 6.87
N GLY A 221 -5.74 -20.75 8.17
CA GLY A 221 -5.08 -21.57 9.19
C GLY A 221 -3.78 -21.01 9.75
N ALA A 222 -3.51 -19.71 9.56
CA ALA A 222 -2.37 -19.06 10.22
C ALA A 222 -2.69 -18.66 11.66
N ASN A 223 -1.67 -18.78 12.51
CA ASN A 223 -1.64 -18.21 13.85
C ASN A 223 -1.34 -16.72 13.73
N VAL A 224 -2.34 -15.86 13.93
CA VAL A 224 -2.15 -14.40 13.83
C VAL A 224 -1.87 -13.79 15.19
N LEU A 225 -0.75 -13.08 15.31
CA LEU A 225 -0.35 -12.34 16.52
C LEU A 225 -0.40 -10.84 16.25
N LEU A 226 -1.26 -10.13 16.97
CA LEU A 226 -1.41 -8.69 16.85
C LEU A 226 -0.46 -7.95 17.80
N LYS A 227 0.36 -7.02 17.28
CA LYS A 227 1.35 -6.27 18.07
C LYS A 227 1.41 -4.77 17.66
N GLY A 228 1.78 -3.88 18.59
CA GLY A 228 2.11 -2.48 18.28
C GLY A 228 1.02 -1.40 18.48
N ALA A 229 0.17 -1.51 19.52
CA ALA A 229 -0.99 -0.63 19.73
C ALA A 229 -0.72 0.88 19.92
N ASP A 230 0.52 1.31 20.23
CA ASP A 230 0.82 2.69 20.65
C ASP A 230 1.94 3.37 19.82
N MET A 231 2.25 2.87 18.62
CA MET A 231 3.34 3.40 17.79
C MET A 231 2.81 4.03 16.49
N SER A 232 3.59 4.94 15.90
CA SER A 232 3.31 5.43 14.54
C SER A 232 3.40 4.28 13.54
N GLU A 233 2.61 4.28 12.46
CA GLU A 233 2.50 3.13 11.54
C GLU A 233 3.84 2.61 11.00
N ALA A 234 4.75 3.51 10.62
CA ALA A 234 6.11 3.13 10.19
C ALA A 234 6.91 2.45 11.33
N SER A 235 6.81 2.98 12.54
CA SER A 235 7.43 2.39 13.74
C SER A 235 6.80 1.03 14.10
N VAL A 236 5.47 0.89 13.96
CA VAL A 236 4.76 -0.39 14.17
C VAL A 236 5.29 -1.45 13.22
N ARG A 237 5.49 -1.14 11.94
CA ARG A 237 5.91 -2.11 10.92
C ARG A 237 7.31 -2.66 11.19
N ILE A 238 8.26 -1.76 11.41
CA ILE A 238 9.64 -2.12 11.75
C ILE A 238 9.66 -2.92 13.04
N PHE A 239 8.86 -2.52 14.03
CA PHE A 239 8.68 -3.26 15.26
C PHE A 239 8.11 -4.66 15.02
N THR A 240 7.02 -4.82 14.27
CA THR A 240 6.44 -6.15 13.98
C THR A 240 7.39 -7.06 13.22
N LYS A 241 8.22 -6.51 12.33
CA LYS A 241 9.27 -7.26 11.63
C LYS A 241 10.36 -7.70 12.58
N ALA A 242 10.93 -6.76 13.34
CA ALA A 242 11.98 -7.06 14.31
C ALA A 242 11.49 -8.08 15.35
N TYR A 243 10.26 -7.92 15.80
CA TYR A 243 9.58 -8.84 16.71
C TYR A 243 9.43 -10.23 16.09
N ALA A 244 8.95 -10.33 14.84
CA ALA A 244 8.81 -11.60 14.14
C ALA A 244 10.17 -12.31 13.92
N LEU A 245 11.22 -11.57 13.57
CA LEU A 245 12.58 -12.10 13.45
C LEU A 245 13.10 -12.65 14.78
N LYS A 246 12.93 -11.89 15.87
CA LYS A 246 13.38 -12.30 17.21
C LYS A 246 12.61 -13.52 17.73
N VAL A 247 11.27 -13.54 17.56
CA VAL A 247 10.44 -14.71 17.86
C VAL A 247 10.87 -15.91 17.03
N GLY A 248 11.11 -15.72 15.73
CA GLY A 248 11.60 -16.78 14.84
C GLY A 248 12.91 -17.39 15.34
N LYS A 249 13.89 -16.54 15.70
CA LYS A 249 15.19 -16.98 16.23
C LYS A 249 15.06 -17.75 17.54
N ILE A 250 14.31 -17.22 18.52
CA ILE A 250 14.14 -17.85 19.85
C ILE A 250 13.46 -19.22 19.73
N ASN A 251 12.50 -19.36 18.81
CA ASN A 251 11.75 -20.60 18.63
C ASN A 251 12.37 -21.53 17.57
N ASN A 252 13.53 -21.18 17.00
CA ASN A 252 14.17 -21.91 15.90
C ASN A 252 13.22 -22.14 14.69
N ILE A 253 12.53 -21.07 14.31
CA ILE A 253 11.55 -21.02 13.21
C ILE A 253 12.07 -20.04 12.14
N PRO A 254 12.14 -20.46 10.87
CA PRO A 254 12.57 -19.57 9.79
C PRO A 254 11.58 -18.41 9.62
N TYR A 255 12.13 -17.20 9.52
CA TYR A 255 11.38 -16.03 9.11
C TYR A 255 11.28 -16.00 7.58
N VAL A 256 10.07 -15.86 7.05
CA VAL A 256 9.85 -15.74 5.61
C VAL A 256 9.87 -14.27 5.22
N ASN A 257 10.95 -13.89 4.55
CA ASN A 257 11.08 -12.57 3.97
C ASN A 257 10.20 -12.45 2.71
N GLY A 258 9.13 -11.66 2.83
CA GLY A 258 8.28 -11.27 1.72
C GLY A 258 8.15 -9.76 1.56
N PHE A 259 7.77 -9.35 0.36
CA PHE A 259 7.63 -7.95 -0.05
C PHE A 259 6.71 -7.17 0.90
N TYR A 260 7.28 -6.12 1.50
CA TYR A 260 6.58 -5.25 2.44
C TYR A 260 5.86 -4.12 1.72
N ILE A 261 4.54 -4.02 1.94
CA ILE A 261 3.66 -2.97 1.40
C ILE A 261 3.57 -1.85 2.42
N GLN A 262 3.82 -0.58 2.05
CA GLN A 262 3.51 0.59 2.86
C GLN A 262 2.06 1.03 2.61
N SER A 263 1.09 0.46 3.32
CA SER A 263 -0.20 1.15 3.46
C SER A 263 -0.03 2.27 4.52
N GLU A 264 -0.53 3.47 4.21
CA GLU A 264 -0.75 4.64 5.09
C GLU A 264 0.45 5.23 5.88
N PHE A 265 1.25 6.06 5.18
CA PHE A 265 2.17 7.03 5.79
C PHE A 265 1.56 8.44 5.70
N VAL A 266 0.92 8.95 6.78
CA VAL A 266 0.39 10.34 6.77
C VAL A 266 0.69 11.17 8.03
N LEU A 267 1.24 10.61 9.12
CA LEU A 267 1.31 11.37 10.38
C LEU A 267 2.63 12.08 10.72
N LEU A 268 3.77 11.76 10.07
CA LEU A 268 5.05 12.40 10.44
C LEU A 268 5.39 13.66 9.62
N GLU A 269 4.95 13.77 8.36
CA GLU A 269 5.23 14.98 7.57
C GLU A 269 4.35 16.18 7.94
N ASN A 270 3.12 15.95 8.42
CA ASN A 270 2.27 17.05 8.89
C ASN A 270 2.77 17.66 10.21
N CYS A 271 3.54 16.91 11.01
CA CYS A 271 4.28 17.48 12.14
C CYS A 271 5.50 18.31 11.69
N TRP A 272 6.09 18.00 10.53
CA TRP A 272 7.23 18.72 9.97
C TRP A 272 6.89 20.14 9.48
N ARG A 273 5.64 20.36 9.05
CA ARG A 273 5.12 21.69 8.65
C ARG A 273 4.69 22.56 9.84
N CYS A 274 4.57 22.02 11.05
CA CYS A 274 4.27 22.81 12.25
C CYS A 274 5.55 23.44 12.82
N GLY A 275 5.61 24.78 12.74
CA GLY A 275 6.77 25.60 13.06
C GLY A 275 7.48 25.31 14.39
N THR A 276 8.81 25.22 14.25
CA THR A 276 9.88 25.73 15.14
C THR A 276 10.07 25.20 16.57
N LEU A 277 9.12 24.50 17.21
CA LEU A 277 9.38 23.91 18.55
C LEU A 277 9.68 22.40 18.52
N VAL A 278 8.99 21.64 17.66
CA VAL A 278 9.19 20.18 17.52
C VAL A 278 10.51 19.85 16.80
N LYS A 279 10.95 20.72 15.88
CA LYS A 279 12.23 20.57 15.18
C LYS A 279 13.43 20.50 16.12
N ARG A 280 13.47 21.34 17.15
CA ARG A 280 14.61 21.39 18.09
C ARG A 280 14.63 20.18 19.03
N LEU A 281 13.46 19.75 19.51
CA LEU A 281 13.36 18.54 20.34
C LEU A 281 13.68 17.25 19.58
N LEU A 282 13.35 17.13 18.30
CA LEU A 282 13.67 15.95 17.48
C LEU A 282 15.14 15.92 17.05
N LEU A 283 15.81 17.08 16.92
CA LEU A 283 17.24 17.18 16.64
C LEU A 283 18.10 16.78 17.84
N ASP A 284 17.66 17.06 19.08
CA ASP A 284 18.38 16.69 20.31
C ASP A 284 18.23 15.20 20.69
N LEU A 285 17.28 14.47 20.09
CA LEU A 285 16.89 13.11 20.45
C LEU A 285 17.52 12.00 19.59
N LYS A 286 18.82 12.05 19.23
CA LYS A 286 19.55 10.92 18.57
C LYS A 286 18.80 10.23 17.40
N LEU A 287 17.86 10.89 16.73
CA LEU A 287 16.94 10.24 15.78
C LEU A 287 17.58 10.09 14.38
N PHE A 288 18.63 10.85 14.10
CA PHE A 288 19.31 10.83 12.80
C PHE A 288 20.15 9.55 12.57
N LEU A 289 20.72 8.96 13.64
CA LEU A 289 21.42 7.66 13.59
C LEU A 289 20.46 6.46 13.56
N SER A 290 19.18 6.68 13.88
CA SER A 290 18.13 5.67 13.83
C SER A 290 17.66 5.43 12.38
N ILE A 291 17.61 6.47 11.53
CA ILE A 291 17.08 6.38 10.17
C ILE A 291 17.90 5.46 9.25
N SER A 292 19.24 5.46 9.36
CA SER A 292 20.11 4.57 8.60
C SER A 292 19.93 3.09 8.98
N HIS A 293 19.77 2.80 10.27
CA HIS A 293 19.50 1.44 10.76
C HIS A 293 18.06 0.99 10.48
N LEU A 294 17.08 1.91 10.53
CA LEU A 294 15.71 1.67 10.08
C LEU A 294 15.67 1.27 8.60
N SER A 295 16.44 1.96 7.75
CA SER A 295 16.57 1.66 6.31
C SER A 295 17.17 0.27 6.07
N ALA A 296 18.14 -0.14 6.90
CA ALA A 296 18.78 -1.45 6.78
C ALA A 296 17.80 -2.61 7.06
N LEU A 297 16.96 -2.53 8.09
CA LEU A 297 15.94 -3.57 8.35
C LEU A 297 14.82 -3.54 7.30
N LEU A 298 14.47 -2.35 6.82
CA LEU A 298 13.42 -2.15 5.80
C LEU A 298 13.81 -2.65 4.41
N GLY A 299 15.10 -2.71 4.04
CA GLY A 299 15.56 -3.22 2.73
C GLY A 299 15.76 -4.74 2.66
N ARG A 300 15.71 -5.44 3.79
CA ARG A 300 16.05 -6.87 3.91
C ARG A 300 14.81 -7.77 3.82
N TYR A 301 14.16 -7.92 2.67
CA TYR A 301 12.89 -8.68 2.58
C TYR A 301 12.67 -9.52 1.32
N ASP A 302 13.66 -9.63 0.43
CA ASP A 302 13.50 -10.21 -0.90
C ASP A 302 14.27 -11.53 -1.09
N HIS A 303 13.78 -12.58 -0.46
CA HIS A 303 14.45 -13.89 -0.43
C HIS A 303 14.54 -14.56 -1.82
N PRO A 304 15.71 -15.10 -2.26
CA PRO A 304 15.90 -15.67 -3.60
C PRO A 304 14.88 -16.76 -3.99
N HIS A 305 14.56 -17.68 -3.08
CA HIS A 305 13.50 -18.67 -3.32
C HIS A 305 12.11 -18.08 -3.57
N ILE A 306 11.78 -16.96 -2.93
CA ILE A 306 10.51 -16.26 -3.21
C ILE A 306 10.57 -15.71 -4.63
N LEU A 307 11.64 -14.99 -5.01
CA LEU A 307 11.84 -14.43 -6.35
C LEU A 307 11.73 -15.50 -7.43
N ALA A 308 12.44 -16.62 -7.26
CA ALA A 308 12.44 -17.73 -8.19
C ALA A 308 11.04 -18.32 -8.39
N GLY A 309 10.28 -18.46 -7.30
CA GLY A 309 8.88 -18.90 -7.38
C GLY A 309 8.00 -17.90 -8.12
N GLN A 310 8.17 -16.58 -7.90
CA GLN A 310 7.38 -15.59 -8.64
C GLN A 310 7.65 -15.62 -10.14
N GLY A 311 8.90 -15.88 -10.55
CA GLY A 311 9.29 -15.99 -11.95
C GLY A 311 8.60 -17.10 -12.74
N THR A 312 8.03 -18.09 -12.06
CA THR A 312 7.33 -19.20 -12.72
C THR A 312 6.15 -18.73 -13.57
N VAL A 313 5.54 -17.59 -13.25
CA VAL A 313 4.49 -16.97 -14.06
C VAL A 313 4.94 -16.70 -15.49
N ALA A 314 6.22 -16.36 -15.69
CA ALA A 314 6.77 -16.07 -17.01
C ALA A 314 6.90 -17.33 -17.86
N LEU A 315 7.27 -18.47 -17.28
CA LEU A 315 7.33 -19.74 -18.01
C LEU A 315 5.95 -20.08 -18.58
N GLU A 316 4.89 -19.89 -17.76
CA GLU A 316 3.51 -20.10 -18.19
C GLU A 316 3.08 -19.11 -19.27
N ILE A 317 3.53 -17.85 -19.21
CA ILE A 317 3.25 -16.86 -20.26
C ILE A 317 3.91 -17.29 -21.57
N MET A 318 5.18 -17.66 -21.54
CA MET A 318 5.94 -18.05 -22.72
C MET A 318 5.40 -19.34 -23.36
N GLU A 319 4.82 -20.24 -22.56
CA GLU A 319 4.11 -21.41 -23.06
C GLU A 319 2.75 -21.07 -23.69
N GLN A 320 1.95 -20.24 -23.02
CA GLN A 320 0.59 -19.91 -23.45
C GLN A 320 0.53 -18.88 -24.59
N VAL A 321 1.56 -18.04 -24.72
CA VAL A 321 1.69 -17.01 -25.77
C VAL A 321 3.12 -17.04 -26.34
N PRO A 322 3.44 -18.00 -27.23
CA PRO A 322 4.80 -18.20 -27.73
C PRO A 322 5.39 -16.99 -28.50
N ASP A 323 4.53 -16.23 -29.18
CA ASP A 323 4.92 -15.07 -30.01
C ASP A 323 4.83 -13.73 -29.24
N VAL A 324 5.01 -13.75 -27.92
CA VAL A 324 4.97 -12.54 -27.09
C VAL A 324 6.14 -11.60 -27.42
N ASP A 325 5.84 -10.33 -27.71
CA ASP A 325 6.86 -9.29 -27.94
C ASP A 325 7.26 -8.57 -26.64
N ALA A 326 6.30 -8.37 -25.72
CA ALA A 326 6.51 -7.65 -24.47
C ALA A 326 5.65 -8.16 -23.31
N ILE A 327 6.24 -8.21 -22.11
CA ILE A 327 5.56 -8.55 -20.85
C ILE A 327 5.64 -7.36 -19.90
N LEU A 328 4.48 -6.87 -19.45
CA LEU A 328 4.38 -5.75 -18.52
C LEU A 328 4.14 -6.28 -17.11
N VAL A 329 5.02 -5.89 -16.20
CA VAL A 329 5.09 -6.45 -14.84
C VAL A 329 4.85 -5.34 -13.82
N PRO A 330 3.86 -5.45 -12.93
CA PRO A 330 3.72 -4.53 -11.79
C PRO A 330 4.92 -4.64 -10.83
N VAL A 331 5.49 -3.49 -10.45
CA VAL A 331 6.72 -3.43 -9.64
C VAL A 331 6.50 -2.64 -8.36
N GLY A 332 6.73 -3.31 -7.23
CA GLY A 332 6.95 -2.70 -5.92
C GLY A 332 8.39 -2.95 -5.47
N GLY A 333 8.60 -3.87 -4.54
CA GLY A 333 9.95 -4.22 -4.10
C GLY A 333 10.79 -5.06 -5.10
N GLY A 334 10.24 -5.45 -6.25
CA GLY A 334 11.01 -6.01 -7.37
C GLY A 334 10.97 -7.52 -7.59
N GLY A 335 10.37 -8.32 -6.69
CA GLY A 335 10.52 -9.78 -6.81
C GLY A 335 9.83 -10.45 -7.99
N LEU A 336 8.66 -9.93 -8.38
CA LEU A 336 7.96 -10.44 -9.55
C LEU A 336 8.75 -10.16 -10.82
N ILE A 337 9.19 -8.90 -11.00
CA ILE A 337 9.97 -8.51 -12.18
C ILE A 337 11.34 -9.18 -12.23
N ALA A 338 12.01 -9.39 -11.10
CA ALA A 338 13.27 -10.13 -11.06
C ALA A 338 13.12 -11.57 -11.57
N GLY A 339 12.11 -12.29 -11.06
CA GLY A 339 11.80 -13.64 -11.52
C GLY A 339 11.38 -13.69 -12.99
N VAL A 340 10.51 -12.77 -13.41
CA VAL A 340 10.04 -12.68 -14.80
C VAL A 340 11.19 -12.35 -15.75
N ALA A 341 12.03 -11.37 -15.43
CA ALA A 341 13.14 -10.94 -16.28
C ALA A 341 14.12 -12.10 -16.54
N VAL A 342 14.53 -12.80 -15.49
CA VAL A 342 15.43 -13.95 -15.60
C VAL A 342 14.81 -15.09 -16.42
N ALA A 343 13.53 -15.39 -16.18
CA ALA A 343 12.83 -16.44 -16.92
C ALA A 343 12.70 -16.12 -18.42
N VAL A 344 12.21 -14.92 -18.73
CA VAL A 344 11.97 -14.45 -20.10
C VAL A 344 13.27 -14.37 -20.87
N LYS A 345 14.30 -13.70 -20.31
CA LYS A 345 15.59 -13.55 -20.98
C LYS A 345 16.35 -14.86 -21.14
N GLY A 346 16.12 -15.83 -20.25
CA GLY A 346 16.65 -17.18 -20.36
C GLY A 346 16.01 -18.00 -21.50
N ILE A 347 14.74 -17.76 -21.83
CA ILE A 347 14.04 -18.43 -22.93
C ILE A 347 14.24 -17.71 -24.27
N ASN A 348 13.94 -16.41 -24.30
CA ASN A 348 14.05 -15.58 -25.48
C ASN A 348 14.49 -14.15 -25.07
N PRO A 349 15.77 -13.78 -25.31
CA PRO A 349 16.29 -12.48 -24.90
C PRO A 349 15.68 -11.29 -25.65
N HIS A 350 15.00 -11.52 -26.79
CA HIS A 350 14.37 -10.46 -27.59
C HIS A 350 13.04 -9.96 -27.02
N VAL A 351 12.35 -10.76 -26.21
CA VAL A 351 11.08 -10.36 -25.57
C VAL A 351 11.35 -9.25 -24.56
N LYS A 352 10.58 -8.17 -24.64
CA LYS A 352 10.73 -7.00 -23.78
C LYS A 352 10.12 -7.23 -22.41
N VAL A 353 10.88 -6.92 -21.36
CA VAL A 353 10.38 -6.97 -19.97
C VAL A 353 10.29 -5.54 -19.46
N ILE A 354 9.06 -5.09 -19.21
CA ILE A 354 8.75 -3.70 -18.87
C ILE A 354 8.14 -3.67 -17.49
N GLY A 355 8.81 -3.01 -16.55
CA GLY A 355 8.29 -2.79 -15.21
C GLY A 355 7.37 -1.57 -15.15
N VAL A 356 6.28 -1.69 -14.41
CA VAL A 356 5.31 -0.61 -14.21
C VAL A 356 5.05 -0.37 -12.73
N GLU A 357 5.23 0.86 -12.29
CA GLU A 357 5.04 1.32 -10.91
C GLU A 357 4.12 2.55 -10.86
N SER A 358 3.63 2.90 -9.66
CA SER A 358 2.84 4.12 -9.44
C SER A 358 3.75 5.34 -9.33
N ASP A 359 3.33 6.48 -9.88
CA ASP A 359 4.01 7.77 -9.72
C ASP A 359 4.13 8.24 -8.27
N ARG A 360 3.26 7.72 -7.41
CA ARG A 360 3.29 7.97 -5.97
C ARG A 360 4.42 7.24 -5.26
N CYS A 361 5.04 6.23 -5.88
CA CYS A 361 6.12 5.45 -5.27
C CYS A 361 7.00 4.77 -6.33
N ALA A 362 7.70 5.57 -7.15
CA ALA A 362 8.56 5.11 -8.25
C ALA A 362 9.96 4.63 -7.77
N ALA A 363 9.99 3.77 -6.77
CA ALA A 363 11.23 3.41 -6.07
C ALA A 363 12.17 2.51 -6.88
N PHE A 364 11.60 1.62 -7.70
CA PHE A 364 12.38 0.66 -8.48
C PHE A 364 13.01 1.33 -9.70
N GLY A 365 12.27 2.20 -10.40
CA GLY A 365 12.82 3.04 -11.46
C GLY A 365 14.00 3.90 -10.98
N ASN A 366 13.85 4.57 -9.83
CA ASN A 366 14.91 5.39 -9.23
C ASN A 366 16.16 4.57 -8.84
N SER A 367 15.95 3.37 -8.27
CA SER A 367 17.05 2.50 -7.88
C SER A 367 17.76 1.87 -9.08
N MET A 368 17.02 1.49 -10.12
CA MET A 368 17.57 1.02 -11.41
C MET A 368 18.39 2.11 -12.10
N ALA A 369 17.87 3.34 -12.19
CA ALA A 369 18.55 4.45 -12.85
C ALA A 369 19.86 4.86 -12.14
N SER A 370 19.89 4.74 -10.81
CA SER A 370 21.08 5.04 -10.00
C SER A 370 22.03 3.86 -9.82
N GLY A 371 21.63 2.64 -10.21
CA GLY A 371 22.38 1.40 -10.00
C GLY A 371 22.56 1.00 -8.53
N LYS A 372 21.86 1.66 -7.60
CA LYS A 372 21.99 1.43 -6.16
C LYS A 372 20.63 1.57 -5.46
N LEU A 373 20.51 0.95 -4.29
CA LEU A 373 19.30 1.06 -3.48
C LEU A 373 19.09 2.51 -3.05
N THR A 374 18.00 3.09 -3.55
CA THR A 374 17.66 4.50 -3.31
C THR A 374 16.30 4.58 -2.64
N HIS A 375 16.26 5.11 -1.42
CA HIS A 375 15.00 5.37 -0.74
C HIS A 375 14.21 6.44 -1.49
N THR A 376 12.98 6.13 -1.86
CA THR A 376 12.06 7.02 -2.54
C THR A 376 10.90 7.40 -1.61
N PRO A 377 10.62 8.70 -1.40
CA PRO A 377 9.43 9.11 -0.65
C PRO A 377 8.16 8.61 -1.35
N CYS A 378 7.27 7.96 -0.61
CA CYS A 378 6.03 7.43 -1.16
C CYS A 378 4.80 8.18 -0.63
N GLN A 379 3.85 8.41 -1.53
CA GLN A 379 2.53 8.96 -1.23
C GLN A 379 1.49 7.83 -1.21
N PRO A 380 0.33 8.03 -0.56
CA PRO A 380 -0.76 7.07 -0.62
C PRO A 380 -1.18 6.78 -2.07
N THR A 381 -1.33 5.49 -2.40
CA THR A 381 -1.71 5.00 -3.73
C THR A 381 -2.76 3.91 -3.61
N ILE A 382 -3.63 3.80 -4.62
CA ILE A 382 -4.56 2.66 -4.76
C ILE A 382 -3.82 1.35 -5.04
N ALA A 383 -2.62 1.43 -5.62
CA ALA A 383 -1.71 0.31 -5.82
C ALA A 383 -0.85 0.10 -4.58
N ASP A 384 -1.48 -0.12 -3.41
CA ASP A 384 -0.80 -0.32 -2.13
C ASP A 384 0.25 -1.44 -2.21
N GLY A 385 -0.06 -2.52 -2.94
CA GLY A 385 0.85 -3.61 -3.28
C GLY A 385 2.22 -3.20 -3.85
N LEU A 386 2.30 -2.01 -4.47
CA LEU A 386 3.49 -1.46 -5.12
C LEU A 386 4.18 -0.36 -4.29
N ALA A 387 3.54 0.11 -3.21
CA ALA A 387 4.06 1.18 -2.37
C ALA A 387 5.24 0.71 -1.49
N VAL A 388 6.42 0.57 -2.10
CA VAL A 388 7.63 0.05 -1.45
C VAL A 388 8.77 1.07 -1.60
N PRO A 389 9.07 1.89 -0.58
CA PRO A 389 9.98 3.05 -0.72
C PRO A 389 11.45 2.66 -0.87
N LEU A 390 11.83 1.46 -0.44
CA LEU A 390 13.16 0.92 -0.59
C LEU A 390 13.05 -0.49 -1.16
N VAL A 391 13.55 -0.69 -2.38
CA VAL A 391 13.42 -1.95 -3.12
C VAL A 391 14.31 -3.06 -2.56
N GLY A 392 14.08 -4.30 -3.00
CA GLY A 392 14.88 -5.44 -2.59
C GLY A 392 16.28 -5.45 -3.23
N GLY A 393 17.29 -5.78 -2.44
CA GLY A 393 18.69 -5.83 -2.88
C GLY A 393 18.94 -6.92 -3.93
N ASN A 394 18.48 -8.14 -3.66
CA ASN A 394 18.58 -9.27 -4.59
C ASN A 394 17.80 -8.98 -5.88
N SER A 395 16.63 -8.37 -5.75
CA SER A 395 15.73 -8.04 -6.85
C SER A 395 16.35 -7.00 -7.79
N LEU A 396 16.89 -5.91 -7.23
CA LEU A 396 17.59 -4.90 -8.01
C LEU A 396 18.80 -5.51 -8.71
N HIS A 397 19.66 -6.22 -7.98
CA HIS A 397 20.87 -6.83 -8.52
C HIS A 397 20.56 -7.82 -9.65
N THR A 398 19.52 -8.64 -9.50
CA THR A 398 19.02 -9.56 -10.53
C THR A 398 18.52 -8.83 -11.77
N CYS A 399 17.85 -7.68 -11.62
CA CYS A 399 17.23 -6.96 -12.74
C CYS A 399 18.21 -6.14 -13.58
N LEU A 400 19.39 -5.79 -13.04
CA LEU A 400 20.38 -4.97 -13.74
C LEU A 400 20.79 -5.65 -15.07
N GLY A 401 20.51 -4.98 -16.18
CA GLY A 401 20.80 -5.47 -17.54
C GLY A 401 19.75 -6.43 -18.13
N LEU A 402 18.72 -6.85 -17.38
CA LEU A 402 17.66 -7.74 -17.88
C LEU A 402 16.33 -7.03 -18.14
N VAL A 403 16.03 -5.97 -17.40
CA VAL A 403 14.79 -5.17 -17.57
C VAL A 403 15.00 -4.10 -18.64
N ASP A 404 14.14 -4.08 -19.66
CA ASP A 404 14.28 -3.17 -20.81
C ASP A 404 13.84 -1.74 -20.49
N LYS A 405 12.78 -1.57 -19.68
CA LYS A 405 12.20 -0.25 -19.37
C LYS A 405 11.44 -0.28 -18.04
N MET A 406 11.52 0.82 -17.29
CA MET A 406 10.68 1.10 -16.13
C MET A 406 9.74 2.27 -16.45
N ILE A 407 8.46 2.14 -16.11
CA ILE A 407 7.42 3.12 -16.38
C ILE A 407 6.69 3.46 -15.08
N SER A 408 6.49 4.76 -14.88
CA SER A 408 5.71 5.31 -13.78
C SER A 408 4.35 5.79 -14.31
N VAL A 409 3.27 5.41 -13.64
CA VAL A 409 1.89 5.68 -14.08
C VAL A 409 1.16 6.51 -13.03
N ASP A 410 0.45 7.55 -13.49
CA ASP A 410 -0.40 8.37 -12.62
C ASP A 410 -1.61 7.58 -12.09
N GLU A 411 -1.97 7.84 -10.83
CA GLU A 411 -3.08 7.21 -10.11
C GLU A 411 -4.42 7.23 -10.87
N ALA A 412 -4.70 8.29 -11.64
CA ALA A 412 -5.95 8.38 -12.40
C ALA A 412 -6.04 7.26 -13.45
N TYR A 413 -4.93 6.89 -14.08
CA TYR A 413 -4.92 5.79 -15.05
C TYR A 413 -5.05 4.42 -14.36
N ILE A 414 -4.54 4.26 -13.14
CA ILE A 414 -4.75 3.02 -12.36
C ILE A 414 -6.22 2.86 -12.01
N HIS A 415 -6.89 3.94 -11.55
CA HIS A 415 -8.33 3.92 -11.32
C HIS A 415 -9.12 3.55 -12.58
N ARG A 416 -8.79 4.17 -13.72
CA ARG A 416 -9.44 3.87 -15.01
C ARG A 416 -9.19 2.43 -15.47
N ALA A 417 -8.00 1.89 -15.26
CA ALA A 417 -7.68 0.53 -15.61
C ALA A 417 -8.52 -0.48 -14.81
N ILE A 418 -8.72 -0.25 -13.50
CA ILE A 418 -9.60 -1.09 -12.68
C ILE A 418 -11.03 -1.09 -13.24
N VAL A 419 -11.59 0.10 -13.51
CA VAL A 419 -12.95 0.22 -14.06
C VAL A 419 -13.04 -0.42 -15.45
N ARG A 420 -12.03 -0.23 -16.30
CA ARG A 420 -12.01 -0.80 -17.64
C ARG A 420 -11.92 -2.33 -17.62
N LEU A 421 -11.13 -2.91 -16.72
CA LEU A 421 -11.07 -4.36 -16.49
C LEU A 421 -12.41 -4.90 -16.02
N LEU A 422 -13.07 -4.20 -15.08
CA LEU A 422 -14.40 -4.57 -14.60
C LEU A 422 -15.45 -4.54 -15.73
N GLU A 423 -15.41 -3.54 -16.59
CA GLU A 423 -16.41 -3.35 -17.65
C GLU A 423 -16.18 -4.26 -18.85
N ALA A 424 -14.94 -4.38 -19.34
CA ALA A 424 -14.62 -5.10 -20.57
C ALA A 424 -14.31 -6.58 -20.33
N GLU A 425 -13.60 -6.90 -19.24
CA GLU A 425 -13.10 -8.25 -18.95
C GLU A 425 -13.87 -8.95 -17.82
N LYS A 426 -14.76 -8.21 -17.14
CA LYS A 426 -15.59 -8.70 -16.03
C LYS A 426 -14.76 -9.29 -14.88
N CYS A 427 -13.59 -8.71 -14.62
CA CYS A 427 -12.73 -9.12 -13.53
C CYS A 427 -12.54 -8.02 -12.46
N VAL A 428 -12.38 -8.45 -11.22
CA VAL A 428 -12.08 -7.58 -10.08
C VAL A 428 -10.59 -7.69 -9.78
N VAL A 429 -9.89 -6.57 -9.94
CA VAL A 429 -8.43 -6.49 -9.84
C VAL A 429 -8.07 -5.36 -8.88
N GLU A 430 -7.05 -5.58 -8.05
CA GLU A 430 -6.55 -4.56 -7.13
C GLU A 430 -5.72 -3.50 -7.87
N GLY A 431 -5.38 -2.39 -7.21
CA GLY A 431 -4.60 -1.32 -7.85
C GLY A 431 -3.28 -1.81 -8.45
N ALA A 432 -2.54 -2.64 -7.71
CA ALA A 432 -1.28 -3.22 -8.18
C ALA A 432 -1.46 -4.15 -9.40
N GLY A 433 -2.57 -4.89 -9.46
CA GLY A 433 -2.87 -5.76 -10.59
C GLY A 433 -3.27 -4.99 -11.85
N ALA A 434 -3.88 -3.81 -11.70
CA ALA A 434 -4.31 -2.99 -12.83
C ALA A 434 -3.21 -2.11 -13.43
N THR A 435 -2.09 -1.90 -12.72
CA THR A 435 -1.01 -0.98 -13.11
C THR A 435 -0.42 -1.28 -14.50
N ALA A 436 -0.26 -2.55 -14.86
CA ALA A 436 0.27 -2.92 -16.18
C ALA A 436 -0.64 -2.47 -17.33
N LEU A 437 -1.97 -2.62 -17.20
CA LEU A 437 -2.92 -2.10 -18.19
C LEU A 437 -2.96 -0.57 -18.16
N ALA A 438 -2.82 0.04 -16.98
CA ALA A 438 -2.82 1.50 -16.83
C ALA A 438 -1.71 2.17 -17.66
N ALA A 439 -0.52 1.57 -17.77
CA ALA A 439 0.55 2.08 -18.63
C ALA A 439 0.18 2.12 -20.11
N ILE A 440 -0.53 1.08 -20.59
CA ILE A 440 -1.04 1.02 -21.97
C ILE A 440 -2.10 2.10 -22.18
N MET A 441 -3.05 2.21 -21.24
CA MET A 441 -4.12 3.23 -21.29
C MET A 441 -3.60 4.67 -21.24
N ALA A 442 -2.46 4.88 -20.59
CA ALA A 442 -1.79 6.17 -20.52
C ALA A 442 -1.01 6.53 -21.80
N GLY A 443 -0.91 5.62 -22.77
CA GLY A 443 -0.18 5.86 -24.01
C GLY A 443 1.35 5.96 -23.82
N LEU A 444 1.89 5.34 -22.75
CA LEU A 444 3.31 5.41 -22.40
C LEU A 444 4.19 4.41 -23.18
N LEU A 445 3.56 3.59 -24.02
CA LEU A 445 4.15 2.49 -24.78
C LEU A 445 3.73 2.50 -26.26
N PRO A 446 3.87 3.62 -26.99
CA PRO A 446 3.51 3.68 -28.41
C PRO A 446 4.33 2.70 -29.27
N GLU A 447 5.54 2.35 -28.84
CA GLU A 447 6.41 1.39 -29.53
C GLU A 447 5.86 -0.04 -29.58
N LEU A 448 4.83 -0.35 -28.77
CA LEU A 448 4.19 -1.66 -28.74
C LEU A 448 2.97 -1.77 -29.64
N GLU A 449 2.62 -0.73 -30.40
CA GLU A 449 1.51 -0.79 -31.34
C GLU A 449 1.71 -1.89 -32.39
N GLY A 450 0.68 -2.69 -32.65
CA GLY A 450 0.71 -3.86 -33.52
C GLY A 450 1.41 -5.10 -32.94
N LYS A 451 1.96 -5.02 -31.73
CA LYS A 451 2.71 -6.10 -31.07
C LYS A 451 1.84 -6.99 -30.18
N THR A 452 2.35 -8.17 -29.84
CA THR A 452 1.76 -9.08 -28.86
C THR A 452 2.27 -8.75 -27.47
N VAL A 453 1.37 -8.31 -26.59
CA VAL A 453 1.73 -7.74 -25.28
C VAL A 453 0.97 -8.44 -24.18
N VAL A 454 1.68 -8.81 -23.11
CA VAL A 454 1.12 -9.51 -21.95
C VAL A 454 1.24 -8.65 -20.68
N PRO A 455 0.21 -7.91 -20.27
CA PRO A 455 0.13 -7.35 -18.93
C PRO A 455 -0.21 -8.44 -17.89
N ILE A 456 0.56 -8.47 -16.80
CA ILE A 456 0.29 -9.36 -15.66
C ILE A 456 -0.69 -8.70 -14.70
N LEU A 457 -1.87 -9.29 -14.56
CA LEU A 457 -2.86 -8.89 -13.55
C LEU A 457 -2.55 -9.61 -12.24
N SER A 458 -1.66 -8.99 -11.45
CA SER A 458 -0.93 -9.64 -10.35
C SER A 458 -1.79 -10.02 -9.14
N GLY A 459 -2.87 -9.31 -8.85
CA GLY A 459 -3.72 -9.57 -7.69
C GLY A 459 -5.11 -8.93 -7.74
N GLY A 460 -6.03 -9.47 -6.95
CA GLY A 460 -7.46 -9.10 -6.93
C GLY A 460 -8.00 -8.80 -5.53
N ASN A 461 -7.13 -8.69 -4.52
CA ASN A 461 -7.52 -8.54 -3.12
C ASN A 461 -7.83 -7.09 -2.76
N ILE A 462 -8.84 -6.53 -3.42
CA ILE A 462 -9.36 -5.18 -3.16
C ILE A 462 -10.55 -5.22 -2.22
N ASP A 463 -10.50 -4.38 -1.18
CA ASP A 463 -11.63 -4.21 -0.26
C ASP A 463 -12.83 -3.59 -0.99
N THR A 464 -14.05 -4.06 -0.67
CA THR A 464 -15.27 -3.63 -1.37
C THR A 464 -15.55 -2.14 -1.23
N THR A 465 -15.19 -1.52 -0.10
CA THR A 465 -15.34 -0.06 0.11
C THR A 465 -14.30 0.73 -0.68
N VAL A 466 -13.10 0.18 -0.87
CA VAL A 466 -12.07 0.75 -1.74
C VAL A 466 -12.52 0.64 -3.19
N LEU A 467 -12.99 -0.53 -3.62
CA LEU A 467 -13.50 -0.77 -4.97
C LEU A 467 -14.66 0.18 -5.32
N GLY A 468 -15.63 0.35 -4.40
CA GLY A 468 -16.73 1.30 -4.59
C GLY A 468 -16.25 2.73 -4.87
N ARG A 469 -15.29 3.22 -4.07
CA ARG A 469 -14.68 4.54 -4.27
C ARG A 469 -13.91 4.65 -5.58
N VAL A 470 -13.23 3.58 -6.01
CA VAL A 470 -12.52 3.54 -7.31
C VAL A 470 -13.52 3.65 -8.47
N ILE A 471 -14.63 2.91 -8.40
CA ILE A 471 -15.69 2.96 -9.43
C ILE A 471 -16.26 4.37 -9.53
N GLU A 472 -16.63 4.99 -8.41
CA GLU A 472 -17.15 6.36 -8.39
C GLU A 472 -16.16 7.37 -9.00
N ARG A 473 -14.87 7.27 -8.65
CA ARG A 473 -13.83 8.13 -9.24
C ARG A 473 -13.65 7.90 -10.74
N GLY A 474 -13.69 6.65 -11.19
CA GLY A 474 -13.59 6.32 -12.61
C GLY A 474 -14.78 6.85 -13.41
N LEU A 475 -16.00 6.70 -12.88
CA LEU A 475 -17.21 7.28 -13.47
C LEU A 475 -17.14 8.81 -13.53
N ALA A 476 -16.66 9.46 -12.47
CA ALA A 476 -16.49 10.91 -12.43
C ALA A 476 -15.48 11.40 -13.47
N PHE A 477 -14.36 10.68 -13.63
CA PHE A 477 -13.32 11.05 -14.59
C PHE A 477 -13.78 10.89 -16.05
N GLU A 478 -14.58 9.87 -16.36
CA GLU A 478 -15.13 9.67 -17.71
C GLU A 478 -16.34 10.56 -18.04
N GLY A 479 -16.68 11.51 -17.15
CA GLY A 479 -17.83 12.38 -17.33
C GLY A 479 -19.17 11.66 -17.25
N ARG A 480 -19.21 10.47 -16.63
CA ARG A 480 -20.44 9.71 -16.35
C ARG A 480 -21.03 10.03 -14.99
N MET A 481 -20.27 10.71 -14.14
CA MET A 481 -20.72 11.27 -12.88
C MET A 481 -20.24 12.71 -12.80
N CYS A 482 -21.16 13.64 -12.58
CA CYS A 482 -20.87 15.07 -12.54
C CYS A 482 -21.44 15.68 -11.26
N ARG A 483 -20.90 16.84 -10.91
CA ARG A 483 -21.45 17.63 -9.81
C ARG A 483 -21.50 19.10 -10.20
N PHE A 484 -22.53 19.78 -9.73
CA PHE A 484 -22.67 21.20 -9.94
C PHE A 484 -23.38 21.86 -8.76
N SER A 485 -23.24 23.18 -8.69
CA SER A 485 -23.94 24.02 -7.74
C SER A 485 -24.57 25.19 -8.48
N VAL A 486 -25.86 25.40 -8.26
CA VAL A 486 -26.64 26.51 -8.84
C VAL A 486 -27.43 27.21 -7.75
N ILE A 487 -27.71 28.49 -7.95
CA ILE A 487 -28.64 29.23 -7.07
C ILE A 487 -30.00 29.28 -7.76
N VAL A 488 -31.02 28.77 -7.09
CA VAL A 488 -32.42 28.78 -7.57
C VAL A 488 -33.29 29.59 -6.63
N SER A 489 -34.51 29.92 -7.09
CA SER A 489 -35.50 30.59 -6.24
C SER A 489 -35.95 29.67 -5.09
N ASP A 490 -36.03 30.20 -3.88
CA ASP A 490 -36.60 29.50 -2.71
C ASP A 490 -38.13 29.61 -2.65
N ARG A 491 -38.77 30.05 -3.74
CA ARG A 491 -40.23 30.02 -3.90
C ARG A 491 -40.70 28.63 -4.32
N PRO A 492 -41.97 28.26 -4.04
CA PRO A 492 -42.55 27.04 -4.56
C PRO A 492 -42.34 26.92 -6.08
N GLY A 493 -41.74 25.81 -6.51
CA GLY A 493 -41.45 25.54 -7.93
C GLY A 493 -39.99 25.76 -8.36
N GLY A 494 -39.16 26.50 -7.61
CA GLY A 494 -37.78 26.79 -8.04
C GLY A 494 -36.90 25.55 -8.21
N ILE A 495 -36.88 24.66 -7.20
CA ILE A 495 -36.19 23.36 -7.30
C ILE A 495 -36.89 22.43 -8.30
N ALA A 496 -38.23 22.51 -8.39
CA ALA A 496 -38.99 21.68 -9.33
C ALA A 496 -38.61 22.00 -10.78
N GLU A 497 -38.35 23.26 -11.11
CA GLU A 497 -37.90 23.67 -12.44
C GLU A 497 -36.51 23.12 -12.78
N LEU A 498 -35.59 23.10 -11.82
CA LEU A 498 -34.28 22.45 -11.98
C LEU A 498 -34.46 20.94 -12.22
N CYS A 499 -35.27 20.26 -11.41
CA CYS A 499 -35.52 18.82 -11.56
C CYS A 499 -36.18 18.48 -12.90
N CYS A 500 -37.12 19.32 -13.38
CA CYS A 500 -37.73 19.15 -14.70
C CYS A 500 -36.69 19.28 -15.82
N MET A 501 -35.78 20.26 -15.74
CA MET A 501 -34.70 20.39 -16.71
C MET A 501 -33.80 19.15 -16.72
N LEU A 502 -33.37 18.67 -15.55
CA LEU A 502 -32.52 17.49 -15.44
C LEU A 502 -33.22 16.25 -16.02
N ARG A 503 -34.53 16.08 -15.75
CA ARG A 503 -35.36 15.04 -16.36
C ARG A 503 -35.38 15.16 -17.89
N ASP A 504 -35.61 16.36 -18.42
CA ASP A 504 -35.75 16.59 -19.86
C ASP A 504 -34.43 16.36 -20.61
N LEU A 505 -33.29 16.58 -19.95
CA LEU A 505 -31.97 16.20 -20.46
C LEU A 505 -31.68 14.69 -20.32
N GLY A 506 -32.46 13.94 -19.53
CA GLY A 506 -32.23 12.53 -19.25
C GLY A 506 -31.12 12.29 -18.23
N VAL A 507 -30.89 13.25 -17.34
CA VAL A 507 -29.89 13.19 -16.26
C VAL A 507 -30.50 12.58 -15.01
N SER A 508 -29.81 11.60 -14.42
CA SER A 508 -30.26 10.98 -13.17
C SER A 508 -29.64 11.68 -11.97
N ILE A 509 -30.44 12.04 -10.97
CA ILE A 509 -29.96 12.71 -9.75
C ILE A 509 -29.59 11.62 -8.75
N LYS A 510 -28.32 11.63 -8.30
CA LYS A 510 -27.82 10.74 -7.24
C LYS A 510 -28.02 11.38 -5.88
N ASP A 511 -27.57 12.62 -5.72
CA ASP A 511 -27.72 13.40 -4.50
C ASP A 511 -28.13 14.84 -4.82
N ILE A 512 -28.96 15.43 -3.95
CA ILE A 512 -29.34 16.84 -4.01
C ILE A 512 -29.29 17.45 -2.61
N PHE A 513 -28.53 18.54 -2.48
CA PHE A 513 -28.36 19.26 -1.22
C PHE A 513 -28.80 20.70 -1.39
N HIS A 514 -29.41 21.26 -0.35
CA HIS A 514 -29.95 22.60 -0.35
C HIS A 514 -29.40 23.40 0.84
N GLU A 515 -28.75 24.52 0.55
CA GLU A 515 -28.13 25.40 1.54
C GLU A 515 -28.80 26.78 1.49
N ARG A 516 -29.27 27.26 2.65
CA ARG A 516 -29.91 28.58 2.82
C ARG A 516 -29.12 29.53 3.72
N ALA A 517 -28.51 28.98 4.78
CA ALA A 517 -27.99 29.77 5.90
C ALA A 517 -26.77 30.65 5.57
N TRP A 518 -25.98 30.28 4.56
CA TRP A 518 -24.69 30.92 4.24
C TRP A 518 -24.69 31.69 2.90
N LEU A 519 -25.87 31.91 2.30
CA LEU A 519 -26.02 32.69 1.08
C LEU A 519 -25.96 34.20 1.37
N LYS A 520 -25.00 34.88 0.73
CA LYS A 520 -24.85 36.35 0.84
C LYS A 520 -25.68 37.14 -0.17
N SER A 521 -26.30 36.47 -1.14
CA SER A 521 -27.00 37.12 -2.25
C SER A 521 -28.41 37.59 -1.88
N SER A 522 -29.30 36.70 -1.44
CA SER A 522 -30.71 37.01 -1.14
C SER A 522 -31.34 35.97 -0.22
N ILE A 523 -32.25 36.40 0.65
CA ILE A 523 -33.05 35.54 1.55
C ILE A 523 -34.09 34.68 0.82
N PHE A 524 -34.38 34.98 -0.45
CA PHE A 524 -35.36 34.25 -1.29
C PHE A 524 -34.68 33.30 -2.28
N SER A 525 -33.43 32.94 -2.01
CA SER A 525 -32.62 32.09 -2.88
C SER A 525 -32.07 30.92 -2.08
N VAL A 526 -31.95 29.78 -2.76
CA VAL A 526 -31.39 28.56 -2.18
C VAL A 526 -30.31 28.03 -3.12
N GLN A 527 -29.17 27.66 -2.56
CA GLN A 527 -28.09 27.05 -3.31
C GLN A 527 -28.37 25.56 -3.35
N VAL A 528 -28.46 25.01 -4.56
CA VAL A 528 -28.69 23.60 -4.81
C VAL A 528 -27.40 23.00 -5.35
N LYS A 529 -26.83 22.08 -4.59
CA LYS A 529 -25.68 21.26 -5.01
C LYS A 529 -26.22 19.91 -5.44
N CYS A 530 -25.96 19.50 -6.67
CA CYS A 530 -26.38 18.22 -7.20
C CYS A 530 -25.18 17.35 -7.57
N VAL A 531 -25.28 16.06 -7.27
CA VAL A 531 -24.46 15.00 -7.87
C VAL A 531 -25.36 14.22 -8.81
N CYS A 532 -24.97 14.14 -10.06
CA CYS A 532 -25.78 13.56 -11.12
C CYS A 532 -24.99 12.54 -11.94
N GLU A 533 -25.71 11.59 -12.52
CA GLU A 533 -25.19 10.61 -13.47
C GLU A 533 -25.59 11.00 -14.90
N THR A 534 -24.59 10.92 -15.77
CA THR A 534 -24.65 11.24 -17.21
C THR A 534 -24.22 10.02 -18.01
N ARG A 535 -24.53 10.01 -19.31
CA ARG A 535 -24.26 8.84 -20.16
C ARG A 535 -22.78 8.74 -20.51
N ASP A 536 -22.19 9.89 -20.80
CA ASP A 536 -20.81 10.10 -21.21
C ASP A 536 -20.43 11.57 -21.00
N ALA A 537 -19.18 11.90 -21.31
CA ALA A 537 -18.67 13.27 -21.25
C ALA A 537 -19.46 14.26 -22.12
N ALA A 538 -19.91 13.85 -23.31
CA ALA A 538 -20.67 14.74 -24.19
C ALA A 538 -22.04 15.12 -23.59
N HIS A 539 -22.71 14.17 -22.92
CA HIS A 539 -23.93 14.43 -22.17
C HIS A 539 -23.65 15.34 -20.95
N ALA A 540 -22.52 15.16 -20.28
CA ALA A 540 -22.10 16.06 -19.19
C ALA A 540 -21.85 17.50 -19.69
N ASP A 541 -21.19 17.67 -20.84
CA ASP A 541 -20.95 18.97 -21.47
C ASP A 541 -22.27 19.65 -21.87
N GLN A 542 -23.24 18.88 -22.37
CA GLN A 542 -24.58 19.38 -22.69
C GLN A 542 -25.30 19.90 -21.43
N LEU A 543 -25.22 19.14 -20.32
CA LEU A 543 -25.77 19.55 -19.04
C LEU A 543 -25.11 20.83 -18.52
N GLU A 544 -23.77 20.88 -18.52
CA GLU A 544 -23.00 22.04 -18.10
C GLU A 544 -23.39 23.29 -18.91
N SER A 545 -23.42 23.19 -20.24
CA SER A 545 -23.81 24.30 -21.11
C SER A 545 -25.24 24.79 -20.85
N THR A 546 -26.17 23.87 -20.58
CA THR A 546 -27.58 24.22 -20.32
C THR A 546 -27.74 24.94 -18.98
N LEU A 547 -27.05 24.47 -17.94
CA LEU A 547 -27.05 25.09 -16.63
C LEU A 547 -26.39 26.48 -16.65
N GLN A 548 -25.25 26.60 -17.31
CA GLN A 548 -24.52 27.87 -17.44
C GLN A 548 -25.33 28.94 -18.18
N LYS A 549 -26.14 28.55 -19.17
CA LYS A 549 -27.03 29.49 -19.90
C LYS A 549 -28.23 29.95 -19.06
N LYS A 550 -28.70 29.12 -18.14
CA LYS A 550 -29.94 29.39 -17.39
C LYS A 550 -29.70 30.08 -16.04
N TYR A 551 -28.60 29.77 -15.37
CA TYR A 551 -28.33 30.25 -14.02
C TYR A 551 -27.11 31.16 -13.99
N ASP A 552 -27.28 32.39 -13.47
CA ASP A 552 -26.20 33.37 -13.33
C ASP A 552 -25.08 32.90 -12.40
N HIS A 553 -25.45 32.13 -11.37
CA HIS A 553 -24.51 31.53 -10.43
C HIS A 553 -24.45 30.03 -10.66
N PHE A 554 -23.36 29.61 -11.29
CA PHE A 554 -23.08 28.23 -11.65
C PHE A 554 -21.64 27.86 -11.28
N LEU A 555 -21.47 26.73 -10.61
CA LEU A 555 -20.18 26.11 -10.34
C LEU A 555 -20.22 24.66 -10.80
N TRP A 556 -19.19 24.23 -11.52
CA TRP A 556 -19.05 22.86 -12.02
C TRP A 556 -17.89 22.13 -11.36
N GLY A 557 -18.01 20.80 -11.28
CA GLY A 557 -16.92 19.93 -10.88
C GLY A 557 -16.31 20.32 -9.52
N PRO A 558 -14.98 20.26 -9.35
CA PRO A 558 -14.26 20.60 -8.12
C PRO A 558 -14.72 21.89 -7.41
N ALA A 559 -15.11 22.91 -8.17
CA ALA A 559 -15.53 24.20 -7.62
C ALA A 559 -16.92 24.19 -6.96
N ALA A 560 -17.73 23.15 -7.17
CA ALA A 560 -19.09 23.05 -6.63
C ALA A 560 -19.19 22.66 -5.13
N ILE A 561 -18.06 22.47 -4.43
CA ILE A 561 -18.02 22.18 -2.97
C ILE A 561 -18.22 23.44 -2.15
#